data_AF-A0A938WAV0-F1
#
_entry.id   AF-A0A938WAV0-F1
#
_cell.length_a   1.000
_cell.length_b   1.000
_cell.length_c   1.000
_cell.angle_alpha   90.00
_cell.angle_beta   90.00
_cell.angle_gamma   90.00
#
_symmetry.space_group_name_H-M   'P 1'
#
loop_
_entity.id
_entity.type
_entity.pdbx_description
1 polymer ?
#
loop_
_entity_poly.entity_id
_entity_poly.type
_entity_poly.pdbx_seq_one_letter_code
_entity_poly.pdbx_strand_id
1 'polypeptide(L)'
;QFIAERPPSVALTRSIAREHKQLLKQQLGFGGYRIGELYPRRTRRATAVNWLLAHLAERGEPLAEQGPLPPLLDQPADPVAGHPGDLPIS
;
A
#
# COMPACT_ATOMS: atom_id res chain seq x y z
N GLN A 1 4.17 -14.20 0.42
CA GLN A 1 3.76 -13.06 -0.44
C GLN A 1 3.31 -11.89 0.44
N PHE A 2 3.91 -10.69 0.31
CA PHE A 2 3.72 -9.55 1.24
C PHE A 2 2.26 -9.11 1.48
N ILE A 3 1.40 -9.22 0.46
CA ILE A 3 -0.02 -8.84 0.57
C ILE A 3 -0.88 -9.98 1.11
N ALA A 4 -0.51 -11.24 0.84
CA ALA A 4 -1.28 -12.41 1.25
C ALA A 4 -1.13 -12.70 2.76
N GLU A 5 -0.02 -12.29 3.37
CA GLU A 5 0.33 -12.60 4.75
C GLU A 5 0.34 -11.38 5.67
N ARG A 6 -0.06 -11.56 6.93
CA ARG A 6 -0.05 -10.50 7.95
C ARG A 6 1.36 -10.12 8.46
N PRO A 7 2.28 -11.05 8.78
CA PRO A 7 3.56 -10.70 9.41
C PRO A 7 4.40 -9.67 8.64
N PRO A 8 4.53 -9.74 7.29
CA PRO A 8 5.27 -8.73 6.54
C PRO A 8 4.65 -7.34 6.64
N SER A 9 3.32 -7.24 6.58
CA SER A 9 2.63 -5.95 6.75
C SER A 9 2.87 -5.34 8.13
N VAL A 10 2.96 -6.15 9.19
CA VAL A 10 3.27 -5.67 10.54
C VAL A 10 4.70 -5.15 10.62
N ALA A 11 5.66 -5.86 10.00
CA ALA A 11 7.06 -5.43 9.95
C ALA A 11 7.22 -4.07 9.25
N LEU A 12 6.55 -3.88 8.10
CA LEU A 12 6.56 -2.61 7.37
C LEU A 12 5.99 -1.46 8.21
N THR A 13 4.85 -1.67 8.88
CA THR A 13 4.27 -0.64 9.74
C THR A 13 5.21 -0.24 10.89
N ARG A 14 5.98 -1.19 11.43
CA ARG A 14 6.91 -0.96 12.53
C ARG A 14 8.20 -0.26 12.09
N SER A 15 8.61 -0.42 10.83
CA SER A 15 9.83 0.22 10.33
C SER A 15 9.65 1.69 9.95
N ILE A 16 8.41 2.15 9.73
CA ILE A 16 8.14 3.56 9.35
C ILE A 16 8.31 4.48 10.56
N ALA A 17 9.22 5.47 10.44
CA ALA A 17 9.41 6.52 11.43
C ALA A 17 8.12 7.33 11.69
N ARG A 18 7.97 7.92 12.87
CA ARG A 18 6.69 8.54 13.31
C ARG A 18 6.27 9.69 12.39
N GLU A 19 7.23 10.49 11.97
CA GLU A 19 7.14 11.61 11.04
C GLU A 19 6.63 11.17 9.66
N HIS A 20 6.87 9.93 9.25
CA HIS A 20 6.54 9.42 7.92
C HIS A 20 5.21 8.65 7.88
N LYS A 21 4.52 8.48 9.01
CA LYS A 21 3.28 7.68 9.09
C LYS A 21 2.10 8.28 8.34
N GLN A 22 2.12 9.56 8.02
CA GLN A 22 1.03 10.29 7.35
C GLN A 22 1.34 10.67 5.90
N LEU A 23 2.41 10.11 5.31
CA LEU A 23 2.83 10.47 3.95
C LEU A 23 1.79 10.12 2.87
N LEU A 24 1.05 9.02 3.05
CA LEU A 24 -0.10 8.70 2.18
C LEU A 24 -1.10 9.86 2.06
N LYS A 25 -1.44 10.51 3.17
CA LYS A 25 -2.37 11.64 3.17
C LYS A 25 -1.71 12.89 2.61
N GLN A 26 -0.46 13.15 2.98
CA GLN A 26 0.25 14.39 2.65
C GLN A 26 0.67 14.46 1.17
N GLN A 27 1.14 13.35 0.60
CA GLN A 27 1.64 13.33 -0.79
C GLN A 27 0.60 12.85 -1.80
N LEU A 28 -0.26 11.90 -1.43
CA LEU A 28 -1.24 11.30 -2.35
C LEU A 28 -2.69 11.74 -2.09
N GLY A 29 -2.93 12.56 -1.06
CA GLY A 29 -4.29 12.97 -0.69
C GLY A 29 -5.17 11.82 -0.20
N PHE A 30 -4.58 10.69 0.21
CA PHE A 30 -5.34 9.50 0.58
C PHE A 30 -6.11 9.71 1.90
N GLY A 31 -7.45 9.75 1.80
CA GLY A 31 -8.36 9.96 2.93
C GLY A 31 -8.70 8.70 3.74
N GLY A 32 -8.22 7.53 3.32
CA GLY A 32 -8.60 6.24 3.90
C GLY A 32 -9.68 5.51 3.10
N TYR A 33 -9.95 4.27 3.50
CA TYR A 33 -11.02 3.45 2.93
C TYR A 33 -12.35 3.69 3.63
N ARG A 34 -13.46 3.59 2.89
CA ARG A 34 -14.79 3.53 3.48
C ARG A 34 -15.01 2.18 4.17
N ILE A 35 -16.03 2.09 5.03
CA ILE A 35 -16.32 0.85 5.78
C ILE A 35 -16.53 -0.36 4.85
N GLY A 36 -17.25 -0.18 3.73
CA GLY A 36 -17.46 -1.22 2.72
C GLY A 36 -16.22 -1.55 1.86
N GLU A 37 -15.10 -0.85 2.06
CA GLU A 37 -13.87 -0.99 1.28
C GLU A 37 -12.71 -1.55 2.12
N LEU A 38 -12.95 -1.89 3.39
CA LEU A 38 -11.97 -2.39 4.36
C LEU A 38 -11.62 -3.88 4.13
N TYR A 39 -11.03 -4.17 2.98
CA TYR A 39 -10.56 -5.52 2.66
C TYR A 39 -9.08 -5.71 3.06
N PRO A 40 -8.68 -6.87 3.62
CA PRO A 40 -7.29 -7.12 4.04
C PRO A 40 -6.24 -6.84 2.96
N ARG A 41 -6.52 -7.19 1.70
CA ARG A 41 -5.61 -6.87 0.58
C ARG A 41 -5.42 -5.38 0.38
N ARG A 42 -6.51 -4.60 0.44
CA ARG A 42 -6.48 -3.15 0.23
C ARG A 42 -5.73 -2.44 1.36
N THR A 43 -6.00 -2.82 2.61
CA THR A 43 -5.30 -2.25 3.76
C THR A 43 -3.82 -2.58 3.76
N ARG A 44 -3.43 -3.82 3.42
CA ARG A 44 -2.02 -4.22 3.28
C ARG A 44 -1.31 -3.53 2.11
N ARG A 45 -1.98 -3.32 0.97
CA ARG A 45 -1.44 -2.53 -0.14
C ARG A 45 -1.20 -1.07 0.27
N ALA A 46 -2.13 -0.45 1.00
CA ALA A 46 -1.93 0.89 1.53
C ALA A 46 -0.71 0.96 2.48
N THR A 47 -0.53 -0.03 3.35
CA THR A 47 0.68 -0.13 4.19
C THR A 47 1.95 -0.20 3.35
N ALA A 48 1.98 -1.01 2.31
CA ALA A 48 3.13 -1.12 1.41
C ALA A 48 3.45 0.20 0.70
N VAL A 49 2.43 0.91 0.20
CA VAL A 49 2.60 2.23 -0.41
C VAL A 49 3.13 3.25 0.60
N ASN A 50 2.58 3.28 1.82
CA ASN A 50 3.07 4.18 2.88
C ASN A 50 4.55 3.92 3.21
N TRP A 51 4.94 2.64 3.28
CA TRP A 51 6.33 2.27 3.50
C TRP A 51 7.25 2.73 2.35
N LEU A 52 6.82 2.58 1.10
CA LEU A 52 7.59 3.08 -0.06
C LEU A 52 7.79 4.60 0.00
N LEU A 53 6.74 5.36 0.34
CA LEU A 53 6.84 6.80 0.51
C LEU A 53 7.80 7.18 1.65
N ALA A 54 7.75 6.45 2.77
CA ALA A 54 8.67 6.65 3.88
C ALA A 54 10.13 6.37 3.46
N HIS A 55 10.37 5.26 2.76
CA HIS A 55 11.70 4.89 2.26
C HIS A 55 12.29 5.94 1.31
N LEU A 56 11.46 6.52 0.44
CA LEU A 56 11.84 7.64 -0.42
C LEU A 56 12.18 8.90 0.39
N ALA A 57 11.32 9.26 1.35
CA ALA A 57 11.53 10.42 2.21
C ALA A 57 12.80 10.31 3.08
N GLU A 58 13.09 9.12 3.62
CA GLU A 58 14.31 8.83 4.41
C GLU A 58 15.59 9.02 3.59
N ARG A 59 15.51 8.79 2.27
CA ARG A 59 16.61 9.00 1.32
C ARG A 59 16.71 10.45 0.82
N GLY A 60 15.78 11.32 1.21
CA GLY A 60 15.67 12.67 0.66
C GLY A 60 15.21 12.71 -0.80
N GLU A 61 14.61 11.62 -1.29
CA GLU A 61 14.09 11.52 -2.66
C GLU A 61 12.57 11.79 -2.63
N PRO A 62 12.09 12.97 -3.07
CA PRO A 62 10.65 13.21 -3.13
C PRO A 62 9.99 12.34 -4.20
N LEU A 63 8.70 12.03 -4.01
CA LEU A 63 7.91 11.36 -5.03
C LEU A 63 7.81 12.28 -6.27
N ALA A 64 8.25 11.79 -7.42
CA ALA A 64 8.14 12.53 -8.67
C ALA A 64 6.68 12.69 -9.09
N GLU A 65 6.33 13.87 -9.62
CA GLU A 65 4.97 14.15 -10.11
C GLU A 65 4.61 13.33 -11.38
N GLN A 66 5.62 12.97 -12.18
CA GLN A 66 5.46 12.17 -13.38
C GLN A 66 6.50 11.05 -13.43
N GLY A 67 6.13 9.92 -14.01
CA GLY A 67 7.00 8.75 -14.14
C GLY A 67 6.40 7.71 -15.07
N PRO A 68 7.14 6.62 -15.36
CA PRO A 68 6.63 5.53 -16.18
C PRO A 68 5.41 4.89 -15.51
N LEU A 69 4.27 4.91 -16.21
CA LEU A 69 3.07 4.24 -15.75
C LEU A 69 3.07 2.80 -16.28
N PRO A 70 3.05 1.77 -15.41
CA PRO A 70 2.90 0.40 -15.86
C PRO A 70 1.51 0.17 -16.49
N PRO A 71 1.32 -0.91 -17.26
CA PRO A 71 0.00 -1.30 -17.74
C PRO A 71 -0.99 -1.40 -16.58
N LEU A 72 -2.09 -0.65 -16.66
CA LEU A 72 -3.12 -0.69 -15.64
C LEU A 72 -3.90 -2.00 -15.74
N LEU A 73 -4.02 -2.70 -14.62
CA LEU A 73 -4.86 -3.88 -14.50
C LEU A 73 -6.25 -3.47 -14.01
N ASP A 74 -7.28 -4.12 -14.54
CA ASP A 74 -8.63 -3.98 -14.03
C ASP A 74 -8.73 -4.42 -12.58
N GLN A 75 -9.60 -3.77 -11.82
CA GLN A 75 -9.85 -4.17 -10.44
C GLN A 75 -10.34 -5.63 -10.39
N PRO A 76 -9.90 -6.43 -9.40
CA PRO A 76 -10.36 -7.80 -9.28
C PRO A 76 -11.87 -7.84 -9.00
N ALA A 77 -12.56 -8.79 -9.62
CA ALA A 77 -14.00 -8.99 -9.43
C ALA A 77 -14.35 -9.25 -7.95
N ASP A 78 -13.49 -10.00 -7.25
CA ASP A 78 -13.54 -10.16 -5.80
C ASP A 78 -12.32 -9.50 -5.14
N PRO A 79 -12.49 -8.40 -4.37
CA PRO A 79 -11.40 -7.71 -3.69
C PRO A 79 -10.74 -8.53 -2.56
N VAL A 80 -11.39 -9.60 -2.10
CA VAL A 80 -10.83 -10.55 -1.12
C VAL A 80 -9.94 -11.57 -1.81
N ALA A 81 -10.38 -12.12 -2.94
CA ALA A 81 -9.60 -13.09 -3.70
C ALA A 81 -8.38 -12.45 -4.39
N GLY A 82 -8.51 -11.22 -4.90
CA GLY A 82 -7.44 -10.55 -5.64
C GLY A 82 -7.44 -10.93 -7.12
N HIS A 83 -6.29 -10.77 -7.80
CA HIS A 83 -6.17 -11.12 -9.21
C HIS A 83 -5.92 -12.62 -9.40
N PRO A 84 -6.18 -13.19 -10.60
CA PRO A 84 -5.81 -14.57 -10.89
C PRO A 84 -4.34 -14.87 -10.56
N GLY A 85 -4.09 -15.89 -9.74
CA GLY A 85 -2.75 -16.28 -9.28
C GLY A 85 -2.34 -15.70 -7.93
N ASP A 86 -3.11 -14.78 -7.33
CA ASP A 86 -2.86 -14.33 -5.97
C ASP A 86 -3.06 -15.46 -4.94
N LEU A 87 -2.13 -15.60 -3.99
CA LEU A 87 -2.30 -16.55 -2.88
C LEU A 87 -3.45 -16.12 -1.97
N PRO A 88 -4.20 -17.06 -1.37
CA PRO A 88 -5.26 -16.73 -0.43
C PRO A 88 -4.74 -15.93 0.77
N ILE A 89 -5.61 -15.09 1.33
CA ILE A 89 -5.27 -14.30 2.52
C ILE A 89 -5.17 -15.20 3.74
N SER A 90 -4.05 -15.06 4.46
CA SER A 90 -3.76 -15.67 5.76
C SER A 90 -3.50 -14.62 6.84
#